data_AF-A0A7S1EIF8-F1
#
_entry.id   AF-A0A7S1EIF8-F1
#
_cell.length_a   1.000
_cell.length_b   1.000
_cell.length_c   1.000
_cell.angle_alpha   90.00
_cell.angle_beta   90.00
_cell.angle_gamma   90.00
#
_symmetry.space_group_name_H-M   'P 1'
#
loop_
_entity.id
_entity.type
_entity.pdbx_description
1 polymer ?
#
loop_
_entity_poly.entity_id
_entity_poly.type
_entity_poly.pdbx_seq_one_letter_code
_entity_poly.pdbx_strand_id
1 'polypeptide(L)'
;LSALMAVLTGCVGLASLLYALARWQHAGVYFHVLFQLQLMGLYGAFLTADLFNLFVFFEVLLAASYGLLLHGGGGERVRAGLHYIAINLVASLLFLIGVAVLYGVTGTLNMADIAQKLPAVPASDRGLLHAGAAIL
;
A
#
# COMPACT_ATOMS: atom_id res chain seq x y z
N LEU A 1 8.70 9.05 -13.36
CA LEU A 1 7.39 8.41 -13.15
C LEU A 1 6.76 8.82 -11.82
N SER A 2 7.44 8.70 -10.68
CA SER A 2 6.91 9.06 -9.35
C SER A 2 6.35 10.48 -9.25
N ALA A 3 7.04 11.49 -9.81
CA ALA A 3 6.54 12.86 -9.84
C ALA A 3 5.20 13.00 -10.59
N LEU A 4 5.03 12.28 -11.70
CA LEU A 4 3.77 12.26 -12.45
C LEU A 4 2.64 11.61 -11.64
N MET A 5 2.92 10.48 -10.98
CA MET A 5 1.95 9.79 -10.12
C MET A 5 1.55 10.62 -8.90
N ALA A 6 2.51 11.37 -8.32
CA ALA A 6 2.23 12.30 -7.23
C ALA A 6 1.33 13.45 -7.69
N VAL A 7 1.61 14.07 -8.84
CA VAL A 7 0.74 15.14 -9.39
C VAL A 7 -0.65 14.59 -9.70
N LEU A 8 -0.74 13.42 -10.33
CA LEU A 8 -2.02 12.74 -10.60
C LEU A 8 -2.81 12.51 -9.30
N THR A 9 -2.14 12.01 -8.27
CA THR A 9 -2.73 11.80 -6.94
C THR A 9 -3.25 13.09 -6.34
N GLY A 10 -2.48 14.19 -6.47
CA GLY A 10 -2.91 15.51 -6.02
C GLY A 10 -4.15 16.01 -6.77
N CYS A 11 -4.18 15.86 -8.10
CA CYS A 11 -5.33 16.27 -8.92
C CYS A 11 -6.59 15.48 -8.57
N VAL A 12 -6.50 14.15 -8.50
CA VAL A 12 -7.64 13.27 -8.17
C VAL A 12 -8.06 13.46 -6.71
N GLY A 13 -7.10 13.60 -5.80
CA GLY A 13 -7.35 13.86 -4.39
C GLY A 13 -8.07 15.18 -4.17
N LEU A 14 -7.66 16.25 -4.87
CA LEU A 14 -8.34 17.55 -4.80
C LEU A 14 -9.77 17.45 -5.34
N ALA A 15 -9.97 16.84 -6.51
CA ALA A 15 -11.31 16.63 -7.08
C ALA A 15 -12.22 15.83 -6.15
N SER A 16 -11.68 14.75 -5.55
CA SER A 16 -12.39 13.90 -4.59
C SER A 16 -12.76 14.66 -3.32
N LEU A 17 -11.85 15.49 -2.80
CA LEU A 17 -12.10 16.31 -1.62
C LEU A 17 -13.18 17.37 -1.91
N LEU A 18 -13.12 18.06 -3.05
CA LEU A 18 -14.15 19.05 -3.44
C LEU A 18 -15.54 18.40 -3.57
N TYR A 19 -15.61 17.22 -4.19
CA TYR A 19 -16.85 16.45 -4.28
C TYR A 19 -17.37 16.02 -2.90
N ALA A 20 -16.48 15.50 -2.04
CA ALA A 20 -16.84 15.09 -0.68
C ALA A 20 -17.28 16.28 0.19
N LEU A 21 -16.66 17.46 0.04
CA LEU A 21 -17.07 18.67 0.76
C LEU A 21 -18.51 19.06 0.42
N ALA A 22 -18.96 18.91 -0.82
CA ALA A 22 -20.33 19.28 -1.21
C ALA A 22 -21.43 18.42 -0.54
N ARG A 23 -21.12 17.20 -0.08
CA ARG A 23 -22.14 16.22 0.35
C ARG A 23 -21.87 15.54 1.70
N TRP A 24 -20.63 15.48 2.14
CA TRP A 24 -20.14 14.69 3.28
C TRP A 24 -19.48 15.53 4.39
N GLN A 25 -19.53 16.86 4.36
CA GLN A 25 -19.05 17.69 5.49
C GLN A 25 -19.70 17.32 6.84
N HIS A 26 -20.92 16.79 6.81
CA HIS A 26 -21.67 16.39 8.00
C HIS A 26 -21.51 14.89 8.37
N ALA A 27 -20.69 14.14 7.64
CA ALA A 27 -20.59 12.67 7.78
C ALA A 27 -19.73 12.20 8.97
N GLY A 28 -18.91 13.08 9.57
CA GLY A 28 -18.21 12.81 10.82
C GLY A 28 -16.80 13.42 10.92
N VAL A 29 -16.32 13.59 12.16
CA VAL A 29 -15.05 14.26 12.49
C VAL A 29 -13.82 13.56 11.88
N TYR A 30 -13.89 12.25 11.63
CA TYR A 30 -12.74 11.44 11.21
C TYR A 30 -12.50 11.40 9.70
N PHE A 31 -13.42 11.86 8.85
CA PHE A 31 -13.29 11.78 7.40
C PHE A 31 -12.01 12.46 6.90
N HIS A 32 -11.75 13.71 7.33
CA HIS A 32 -10.59 14.47 6.90
C HIS A 32 -9.27 13.83 7.32
N VAL A 33 -9.20 13.29 8.54
CA VAL A 33 -7.98 12.61 9.03
C VAL A 33 -7.71 11.35 8.22
N LEU A 34 -8.72 10.50 8.02
CA LEU A 34 -8.58 9.28 7.25
C LEU A 34 -8.24 9.57 5.78
N PHE A 35 -8.84 10.60 5.19
CA PHE A 35 -8.52 11.02 3.83
C PHE A 35 -7.07 11.53 3.69
N GLN A 36 -6.56 12.27 4.68
CA GLN A 36 -5.17 12.72 4.67
C GLN A 36 -4.19 11.55 4.88
N LEU A 37 -4.52 10.57 5.73
CA LEU A 37 -3.73 9.34 5.88
C LEU A 37 -3.70 8.52 4.58
N GLN A 38 -4.83 8.43 3.89
CA GLN A 38 -4.94 7.78 2.59
C GLN A 38 -4.01 8.45 1.55
N LEU A 39 -4.04 9.79 1.46
CA LEU A 39 -3.14 10.54 0.58
C LEU A 39 -1.67 10.35 0.97
N MET A 40 -1.36 10.42 2.27
CA MET A 40 -0.01 10.18 2.78
C MET A 40 0.52 8.81 2.37
N GLY A 41 -0.31 7.76 2.48
CA GLY A 41 0.03 6.41 2.01
C GLY A 41 0.31 6.36 0.51
N LEU A 42 -0.54 6.97 -0.33
CA LEU A 42 -0.30 7.03 -1.78
C LEU A 42 1.02 7.74 -2.13
N TYR A 43 1.26 8.93 -1.55
CA TYR A 43 2.48 9.68 -1.82
C TYR A 43 3.72 8.91 -1.37
N GLY A 44 3.67 8.31 -0.18
CA GLY A 44 4.77 7.48 0.33
C GLY A 44 5.07 6.29 -0.58
N ALA A 45 4.03 5.59 -1.06
CA ALA A 45 4.18 4.46 -1.96
C ALA A 45 4.83 4.83 -3.31
N PHE A 46 4.55 6.02 -3.85
CA PHE A 46 5.16 6.46 -5.11
C PHE A 46 6.58 7.02 -4.94
N LEU A 47 6.91 7.55 -3.78
CA LEU A 47 8.19 8.22 -3.51
C LEU A 47 9.25 7.31 -2.90
N THR A 48 8.85 6.19 -2.30
CA THR A 48 9.80 5.23 -1.73
C THR A 48 10.58 4.47 -2.81
N ALA A 49 11.84 4.15 -2.50
CA ALA A 49 12.71 3.29 -3.30
C ALA A 49 13.04 1.96 -2.58
N ASP A 50 12.33 1.66 -1.49
CA ASP A 50 12.57 0.51 -0.62
C ASP A 50 11.29 -0.32 -0.45
N LEU A 51 11.42 -1.65 -0.57
CA LEU A 51 10.28 -2.59 -0.55
C LEU A 51 9.56 -2.62 0.79
N PHE A 52 10.28 -2.48 1.90
CA PHE A 52 9.66 -2.48 3.22
C PHE A 52 8.90 -1.18 3.47
N ASN A 53 9.49 -0.04 3.09
CA ASN A 53 8.77 1.24 3.16
C ASN A 53 7.53 1.23 2.26
N LEU A 54 7.60 0.61 1.07
CA LEU A 54 6.45 0.43 0.18
C LEU A 54 5.32 -0.35 0.87
N PHE A 55 5.65 -1.46 1.54
CA PHE A 55 4.70 -2.24 2.33
C PHE A 55 4.03 -1.40 3.42
N VAL A 56 4.82 -0.67 4.20
CA VAL A 56 4.31 0.18 5.29
C VAL A 56 3.32 1.22 4.77
N PHE A 57 3.63 1.88 3.65
CA PHE A 57 2.73 2.88 3.05
C PHE A 57 1.46 2.25 2.47
N PHE A 58 1.54 1.05 1.90
CA PHE A 58 0.37 0.29 1.47
C PHE A 58 -0.55 -0.05 2.66
N GLU A 59 0.00 -0.50 3.78
CA GLU A 59 -0.78 -0.81 4.97
C GLU A 59 -1.49 0.44 5.54
N VAL A 60 -0.81 1.59 5.58
CA VAL A 60 -1.42 2.84 6.05
C VAL A 60 -2.54 3.29 5.10
N LEU A 61 -2.31 3.20 3.78
CA LEU A 61 -3.32 3.48 2.76
C LEU A 61 -4.55 2.59 2.95
N LEU A 62 -4.34 1.28 3.10
CA LEU A 62 -5.41 0.30 3.26
C LEU A 62 -6.19 0.53 4.56
N ALA A 63 -5.49 0.74 5.68
CA ALA A 63 -6.10 1.04 6.97
C ALA A 63 -6.99 2.30 6.91
N ALA A 64 -6.49 3.36 6.26
CA ALA A 64 -7.28 4.57 6.03
C ALA A 64 -8.51 4.30 5.16
N SER A 65 -8.36 3.50 4.10
CA SER A 65 -9.45 3.14 3.19
C SER A 65 -10.52 2.30 3.88
N TYR A 66 -10.14 1.39 4.78
CA TYR A 66 -11.10 0.63 5.59
C TYR A 66 -11.85 1.55 6.55
N GLY A 67 -11.13 2.48 7.20
CA GLY A 67 -11.74 3.49 8.05
C GLY A 67 -12.79 4.32 7.31
N LEU A 68 -12.50 4.71 6.05
CA LEU A 68 -13.43 5.43 5.18
C LEU A 68 -14.60 4.55 4.72
N LEU A 69 -14.38 3.27 4.41
CA LEU A 69 -15.44 2.35 3.98
C LEU A 69 -16.47 2.10 5.09
N LEU A 70 -15.99 1.97 6.33
CA LEU A 70 -16.81 1.81 7.54
C LEU A 70 -17.47 3.12 7.98
N HIS A 71 -17.04 4.26 7.43
CA HIS A 71 -17.61 5.58 7.70
C HIS A 71 -19.03 5.68 7.12
N GLY A 72 -20.05 5.77 7.99
CA GLY A 72 -21.45 5.95 7.60
C GLY A 72 -22.46 4.94 8.17
N GLY A 73 -22.02 3.99 9.01
CA GLY A 73 -22.90 3.16 9.85
C GLY A 73 -23.73 2.09 9.10
N GLY A 74 -23.89 0.92 9.73
CA GLY A 74 -24.71 -0.18 9.23
C GLY A 74 -24.03 -1.54 9.42
N GLY A 75 -24.66 -2.47 10.15
CA GLY A 75 -24.08 -3.79 10.48
C GLY A 75 -23.63 -4.60 9.26
N GLU A 76 -24.37 -4.52 8.15
CA GLU A 76 -24.01 -5.15 6.87
C GLU A 76 -22.72 -4.58 6.25
N ARG A 77 -22.49 -3.27 6.36
CA ARG A 77 -21.27 -2.61 5.85
C ARG A 77 -20.04 -2.99 6.67
N VAL A 78 -20.21 -3.19 7.99
CA VAL A 78 -19.14 -3.67 8.87
C VAL A 78 -18.75 -5.10 8.53
N ARG A 79 -19.74 -5.97 8.29
CA ARG A 79 -19.49 -7.37 7.95
C ARG A 79 -18.82 -7.54 6.57
N ALA A 80 -19.20 -6.74 5.58
CA ALA A 80 -18.52 -6.69 4.29
C ALA A 80 -17.09 -6.11 4.41
N GLY A 81 -16.91 -5.05 5.21
CA GLY A 81 -15.61 -4.45 5.49
C GLY A 81 -14.63 -5.43 6.15
N LEU A 82 -15.10 -6.26 7.08
CA LEU A 82 -14.26 -7.27 7.75
C LEU A 82 -13.72 -8.33 6.79
N HIS A 83 -14.52 -8.80 5.82
CA HIS A 83 -14.01 -9.74 4.81
C HIS A 83 -12.94 -9.09 3.94
N TYR A 84 -13.16 -7.83 3.54
CA TYR A 84 -12.18 -7.08 2.76
C TYR A 84 -10.86 -6.87 3.51
N ILE A 85 -10.94 -6.53 4.81
CA ILE A 85 -9.76 -6.41 5.68
C ILE A 85 -9.03 -7.76 5.77
N ALA A 86 -9.75 -8.85 6.01
CA ALA A 86 -9.13 -10.17 6.17
C ALA A 86 -8.40 -10.63 4.90
N ILE A 87 -9.01 -10.44 3.72
CA ILE A 87 -8.39 -10.80 2.43
C ILE A 87 -7.12 -9.99 2.20
N ASN A 88 -7.18 -8.67 2.40
CA ASN A 88 -6.01 -7.82 2.23
C ASN A 88 -4.92 -8.13 3.25
N LEU A 89 -5.27 -8.40 4.50
CA LEU A 89 -4.27 -8.76 5.51
C LEU A 89 -3.52 -10.04 5.14
N VAL A 90 -4.22 -11.05 4.61
CA VAL A 90 -3.59 -12.27 4.09
C VAL A 90 -2.68 -11.95 2.90
N ALA A 91 -3.12 -11.11 1.96
CA ALA A 91 -2.30 -10.67 0.83
C ALA A 91 -1.04 -9.91 1.31
N SER A 92 -1.18 -9.02 2.28
CA SER A 92 -0.09 -8.26 2.90
C SER A 92 0.90 -9.15 3.64
N LEU A 93 0.44 -10.22 4.30
CA LEU A 93 1.32 -11.22 4.91
C LEU A 93 2.13 -11.99 3.86
N LEU A 94 1.49 -12.39 2.75
CA LEU A 94 2.19 -13.02 1.63
C LEU A 94 3.23 -12.07 1.04
N PHE A 95 2.86 -10.80 0.82
CA PHE A 95 3.80 -9.77 0.36
C PHE A 95 5.01 -9.66 1.31
N LEU A 96 4.79 -9.60 2.62
CA LEU A 96 5.86 -9.52 3.61
C LEU A 96 6.78 -10.75 3.59
N ILE A 97 6.22 -11.95 3.37
CA ILE A 97 7.01 -13.17 3.18
C ILE A 97 7.88 -13.06 1.92
N GLY A 98 7.31 -12.59 0.80
CA GLY A 98 8.05 -12.36 -0.44
C GLY A 98 9.23 -11.39 -0.24
N VAL A 99 8.99 -10.26 0.43
CA VAL A 99 10.03 -9.29 0.80
C VAL A 99 11.10 -9.90 1.70
N ALA A 100 10.71 -10.70 2.70
CA ALA A 100 11.65 -11.36 3.61
C ALA A 100 12.55 -12.36 2.88
N VAL A 101 12.00 -13.15 1.94
CA VAL A 101 12.76 -14.08 1.10
C VAL A 101 13.74 -13.32 0.20
N LEU A 102 13.28 -12.24 -0.44
CA LEU A 102 14.13 -11.38 -1.27
C LEU A 102 15.30 -10.79 -0.46
N TYR A 103 15.02 -10.27 0.74
CA TYR A 103 16.05 -9.78 1.64
C TYR A 103 17.06 -10.87 2.03
N GLY A 104 16.57 -12.09 2.31
CA GLY A 104 17.43 -13.23 2.63
C GLY A 104 18.42 -13.59 1.51
N VAL A 105 18.07 -13.35 0.25
CA VAL A 105 18.91 -13.63 -0.92
C VAL A 105 19.79 -12.42 -1.32
N THR A 106 19.23 -11.21 -1.35
CA THR A 106 19.91 -10.01 -1.88
C THR A 106 20.65 -9.20 -0.79
N GLY A 107 20.28 -9.40 0.48
CA GLY A 107 20.79 -8.68 1.65
C GLY A 107 20.41 -7.19 1.69
N THR A 108 19.46 -6.75 0.86
CA THR A 108 19.01 -5.35 0.80
C THR A 108 17.55 -5.28 0.39
N LEU A 109 16.86 -4.23 0.85
CA LEU A 109 15.46 -3.93 0.55
C LEU A 109 15.34 -2.76 -0.45
N ASN A 110 16.46 -2.11 -0.76
CA ASN A 110 16.52 -1.05 -1.74
C ASN A 110 16.32 -1.65 -3.14
N MET A 111 15.29 -1.18 -3.84
CA MET A 111 14.91 -1.70 -5.15
C MET A 111 15.99 -1.50 -6.21
N ALA A 112 16.76 -0.41 -6.14
CA ALA A 112 17.85 -0.14 -7.08
C ALA A 112 19.02 -1.12 -6.86
N ASP A 113 19.37 -1.39 -5.61
CA ASP A 113 20.42 -2.36 -5.28
C ASP A 113 19.97 -3.79 -5.64
N ILE A 114 18.72 -4.13 -5.38
CA ILE A 114 18.13 -5.43 -5.80
C ILE A 114 18.28 -5.61 -7.31
N ALA A 115 17.93 -4.60 -8.11
CA ALA A 115 18.04 -4.66 -9.57
C ALA A 115 19.48 -4.88 -10.05
N GLN A 116 20.47 -4.29 -9.38
CA GLN A 116 21.89 -4.48 -9.71
C GLN A 116 22.44 -5.83 -9.27
N LYS A 117 21.96 -6.37 -8.15
CA LYS A 117 22.42 -7.65 -7.60
C LYS A 117 21.76 -8.86 -8.27
N LEU A 118 20.57 -8.71 -8.84
CA LEU A 118 19.81 -9.79 -9.49
C LEU A 118 20.64 -10.65 -10.47
N PRO A 119 21.45 -10.06 -11.39
CA PRO A 119 22.27 -10.84 -12.32
C PRO A 119 23.40 -11.63 -11.65
N ALA A 120 23.87 -11.16 -10.49
CA ALA A 120 25.00 -11.73 -9.76
C ALA A 120 24.58 -12.82 -8.74
N VAL A 121 23.29 -13.12 -8.62
CA VAL A 121 22.79 -14.12 -7.66
C VAL A 121 23.24 -15.54 -8.07
N PRO A 122 23.87 -16.30 -7.15
CA PRO A 122 24.31 -17.67 -7.39
C PRO A 122 23.17 -18.57 -7.86
N ALA A 123 23.49 -19.56 -8.71
CA ALA A 123 22.48 -20.47 -9.26
C ALA A 123 21.73 -21.28 -8.18
N SER A 124 22.34 -21.52 -7.01
CA SER A 124 21.71 -22.17 -5.86
C SER A 124 20.53 -21.36 -5.29
N ASP A 125 20.63 -20.03 -5.33
CA ASP A 125 19.70 -19.14 -4.62
C ASP A 125 18.63 -18.57 -5.57
N ARG A 126 18.79 -18.78 -6.88
CA ARG A 126 17.81 -18.36 -7.91
C ARG A 126 16.43 -18.97 -7.68
N GLY A 127 16.35 -20.20 -7.19
CA GLY A 127 15.06 -20.84 -6.88
C GLY A 127 14.28 -20.05 -5.81
N LEU A 128 14.96 -19.63 -4.75
CA LEU A 128 14.38 -18.80 -3.69
C LEU A 128 14.04 -17.39 -4.20
N LEU A 129 14.89 -16.81 -5.04
CA LEU A 129 14.62 -15.52 -5.66
C LEU A 129 13.37 -15.53 -6.54
N HIS A 130 13.19 -16.57 -7.36
CA HIS A 130 11.98 -16.74 -8.17
C HIS A 130 10.74 -16.97 -7.31
N ALA A 131 10.85 -17.77 -6.23
CA ALA A 131 9.75 -17.97 -5.30
C ALA A 131 9.34 -16.67 -4.60
N GLY A 132 10.31 -15.90 -4.08
CA GLY A 132 10.06 -14.61 -3.46
C GLY A 132 9.43 -13.60 -4.43
N ALA A 133 9.91 -13.56 -5.68
CA ALA A 133 9.36 -12.70 -6.73
C ALA A 133 7.97 -13.13 -7.21
N ALA A 134 7.62 -14.43 -7.14
CA ALA A 134 6.31 -14.93 -7.55
C ALA A 134 5.21 -14.73 -6.48
N ILE A 135 5.62 -14.55 -5.22
CA ILE A 135 4.72 -14.29 -4.10
C ILE A 135 4.30 -12.81 -4.03
N LEU A 136 5.16 -11.91 -4.52
CA LEU A 136 4.89 -10.46 -4.66
C LEU A 136 3.93 -10.17 -5.81
#